data_AF-A0A832AY37-F1
#
_entry.id   AF-A0A832AY37-F1
#
_cell.length_a   1.000
_cell.length_b   1.000
_cell.length_c   1.000
_cell.angle_alpha   90.00
_cell.angle_beta   90.00
_cell.angle_gamma   90.00
#
_symmetry.space_group_name_H-M   'P 1'
#
loop_
_entity.id
_entity.type
_entity.pdbx_description
1 polymer ?
#
loop_
_entity_poly.entity_id
_entity_poly.type
_entity_poly.pdbx_seq_one_letter_code
_entity_poly.pdbx_strand_id
1 'polypeptide(L)'
;MKSARILAVSIAILGIIDSGYLLISEFIPACPVCVSIRVFSLPSYLPALFGFCWFAFALVVFSGRIPRAFVKLWSFSGVYGVAFLATYAVLNSYFCPFCFAAHAFGIFLIAISEMMPSVACRPC
;
A
#
# COMPACT_ATOMS: atom_id res chain seq x y z
N MET A 1 13.53 -2.84 18.83
CA MET A 1 12.25 -2.37 18.26
C MET A 1 12.35 -1.09 17.41
N LYS A 2 13.36 -0.21 17.56
CA LYS A 2 13.52 0.98 16.68
C LYS A 2 13.74 0.62 15.20
N SER A 3 14.51 -0.44 14.93
CA SER A 3 14.85 -0.88 13.56
C SER A 3 13.65 -1.30 12.71
N ALA A 4 12.66 -1.98 13.30
CA ALA A 4 11.45 -2.40 12.58
C ALA A 4 10.57 -1.21 12.16
N ARG A 5 10.50 -0.16 12.99
CA ARG A 5 9.79 1.07 12.63
C ARG A 5 10.49 1.84 11.53
N ILE A 6 11.82 1.93 11.58
CA ILE A 6 12.61 2.57 10.51
C ILE A 6 12.37 1.83 9.20
N LEU A 7 12.44 0.49 9.21
CA LEU A 7 12.16 -0.33 8.04
C LEU A 7 10.74 -0.11 7.49
N ALA A 8 9.72 -0.11 8.36
CA ALA A 8 8.35 0.13 7.95
C ALA A 8 8.17 1.53 7.32
N VAL A 9 8.78 2.56 7.92
CA VAL A 9 8.74 3.92 7.36
C VAL A 9 9.45 3.99 6.01
N SER A 10 10.61 3.36 5.86
CA SER A 10 11.32 3.30 4.58
C SER A 10 10.47 2.63 3.49
N ILE A 11 9.80 1.54 3.80
CA ILE A 11 8.95 0.81 2.85
C ILE A 11 7.69 1.62 2.52
N ALA A 12 7.10 2.32 3.49
CA ALA A 12 5.99 3.23 3.24
C ALA A 12 6.40 4.37 2.31
N ILE A 13 7.59 4.97 2.49
CA ILE A 13 8.11 6.01 1.60
C ILE A 13 8.31 5.47 0.18
N LEU A 14 8.90 4.27 0.03
CA LEU A 14 9.05 3.63 -1.28
C LEU A 14 7.69 3.39 -1.96
N GLY A 15 6.69 2.91 -1.21
CA GLY A 15 5.33 2.73 -1.72
C GLY A 15 4.65 4.04 -2.13
N ILE A 16 4.89 5.14 -1.41
CA ILE A 16 4.41 6.49 -1.76
C ILE A 16 5.06 6.96 -3.07
N ILE A 17 6.37 6.80 -3.21
CA ILE A 17 7.10 7.18 -4.43
C ILE A 17 6.61 6.37 -5.63
N ASP A 18 6.46 5.05 -5.46
CA ASP A 18 5.97 4.14 -6.50
C ASP A 18 4.53 4.50 -6.94
N SER A 19 3.62 4.65 -5.97
CA SER A 19 2.22 5.02 -6.27
C SER A 19 2.10 6.43 -6.84
N GLY A 20 2.93 7.36 -6.37
CA GLY A 20 2.99 8.74 -6.87
C GLY A 20 3.54 8.80 -8.29
N TYR A 21 4.55 7.99 -8.61
CA TYR A 21 5.09 7.86 -9.96
C TYR A 21 4.02 7.32 -10.92
N LEU A 22 3.30 6.26 -10.53
CA LEU A 22 2.16 5.74 -11.31
C LEU A 22 1.08 6.80 -11.52
N LEU A 23 0.74 7.56 -10.48
CA LEU A 23 -0.26 8.62 -10.57
C LEU A 23 0.17 9.73 -11.54
N ILE A 24 1.42 10.18 -11.49
CA ILE A 24 1.96 11.20 -12.42
C ILE A 24 2.01 10.68 -13.85
N SER A 25 2.36 9.40 -14.04
CA SER A 25 2.45 8.79 -15.38
C SER A 25 1.10 8.70 -16.10
N GLU A 26 -0.01 8.70 -15.37
CA GLU A 26 -1.36 8.81 -15.94
C GLU A 26 -1.65 10.22 -16.47
N PHE A 27 -1.05 11.27 -15.90
CA PHE A 27 -1.26 12.67 -16.32
C PHE A 27 -0.23 13.15 -17.36
N ILE A 28 0.96 12.54 -17.39
CA ILE A 28 2.04 12.89 -18.31
C ILE A 28 2.25 11.73 -19.29
N PRO A 29 1.72 11.80 -20.52
CA PRO A 29 1.74 10.70 -21.49
C PRO A 29 3.14 10.38 -22.08
N ALA A 30 4.22 10.94 -21.52
CA ALA A 30 5.55 10.92 -22.14
C ALA A 30 6.30 9.58 -22.04
N CYS A 31 5.92 8.67 -21.12
CA CYS A 31 6.57 7.36 -20.96
C CYS A 31 5.57 6.29 -20.48
N PRO A 32 5.04 5.41 -21.36
CA PRO A 32 4.15 4.33 -20.95
C PRO A 32 5.00 3.17 -20.40
N VAL A 33 5.53 3.33 -19.18
CA VAL A 33 6.33 2.26 -18.55
C VAL A 33 5.43 1.13 -18.06
N CYS A 34 4.17 1.43 -17.67
CA CYS A 34 3.06 0.50 -17.45
C CYS A 34 1.73 1.28 -17.24
N VAL A 35 0.59 0.73 -17.69
CA VAL A 35 -0.68 1.48 -17.86
C VAL A 35 -1.65 1.39 -16.67
N SER A 36 -1.27 1.20 -15.41
CA SER A 36 -2.24 0.99 -14.30
C SER A 36 -3.32 -0.11 -14.56
N ILE A 37 -3.87 -0.70 -13.50
CA ILE A 37 -4.96 -1.66 -13.70
C ILE A 37 -6.24 -0.86 -14.02
N ARG A 38 -6.73 -0.98 -15.27
CA ARG A 38 -8.06 -0.49 -15.64
C ARG A 38 -9.11 -1.47 -15.14
N VAL A 39 -9.62 -1.24 -13.94
CA VAL A 39 -10.78 -1.97 -13.42
C VAL A 39 -12.02 -1.52 -14.18
N PHE A 40 -12.78 -2.46 -14.74
CA PHE A 40 -14.01 -2.17 -15.49
C PHE A 40 -14.91 -1.24 -14.64
N SER A 41 -15.32 -0.10 -15.22
CA SER A 41 -16.09 0.98 -14.56
C SER A 41 -15.33 1.99 -13.67
N LEU A 42 -14.01 1.88 -13.46
CA LEU A 42 -13.25 2.83 -12.63
C LEU A 42 -12.14 3.54 -13.41
N PRO A 43 -11.91 4.85 -13.19
CA PRO A 43 -10.76 5.55 -13.74
C PRO A 43 -9.43 4.89 -13.37
N SER A 44 -8.49 4.84 -14.32
CA SER A 44 -7.15 4.24 -14.17
C SER A 44 -6.31 4.83 -13.05
N TYR A 45 -6.55 6.09 -12.68
CA TYR A 45 -5.83 6.77 -11.60
C TYR A 45 -6.33 6.39 -10.19
N LEU A 46 -7.53 5.82 -10.04
CA LEU A 46 -8.09 5.54 -8.72
C LEU A 46 -7.29 4.50 -7.93
N PRO A 47 -6.90 3.34 -8.49
CA PRO A 47 -6.08 2.37 -7.77
C PRO A 47 -4.75 2.97 -7.28
N ALA A 48 -4.10 3.78 -8.12
CA ALA A 48 -2.86 4.48 -7.76
C ALA A 48 -3.10 5.52 -6.65
N LEU A 49 -4.21 6.27 -6.71
CA LEU A 49 -4.57 7.25 -5.69
C LEU A 49 -4.88 6.57 -4.35
N PHE A 50 -5.65 5.48 -4.35
CA PHE A 50 -5.93 4.71 -3.14
C PHE A 50 -4.66 4.12 -2.55
N GLY A 51 -3.77 3.55 -3.38
CA GLY A 51 -2.45 3.07 -2.94
C GLY A 51 -1.59 4.19 -2.34
N PHE A 52 -1.56 5.37 -2.97
CA PHE A 52 -0.84 6.52 -2.46
C PHE A 52 -1.36 6.95 -1.08
N CYS A 53 -2.68 7.14 -0.94
CA CYS A 53 -3.32 7.47 0.34
C CYS A 53 -3.07 6.37 1.38
N TRP A 54 -3.05 5.11 0.95
CA TRP A 54 -2.80 3.96 1.79
C TRP A 54 -1.42 3.97 2.44
N PHE A 55 -0.38 4.14 1.63
CA PHE A 55 1.00 4.20 2.10
C PHE A 55 1.27 5.49 2.89
N ALA A 56 0.63 6.62 2.52
CA ALA A 56 0.67 7.84 3.32
C ALA A 56 0.06 7.62 4.71
N PHE A 57 -1.06 6.90 4.81
CA PHE A 57 -1.66 6.56 6.10
C PHE A 57 -0.77 5.60 6.91
N ALA A 58 -0.02 4.72 6.24
CA ALA A 58 0.96 3.85 6.90
C ALA A 58 2.01 4.66 7.69
N LEU A 59 2.46 5.81 7.18
CA LEU A 59 3.36 6.69 7.92
C LEU A 59 2.75 7.13 9.25
N VAL A 60 1.46 7.48 9.26
CA VAL A 60 0.76 7.88 10.49
C VAL A 60 0.59 6.70 11.43
N VAL A 61 0.30 5.50 10.91
CA VAL A 61 0.21 4.25 11.68
C VAL A 61 1.53 3.92 12.40
N PHE A 62 2.67 4.09 11.72
CA PHE A 62 3.98 3.73 12.28
C PHE A 62 4.68 4.87 13.06
N SER A 63 4.30 6.13 12.84
CA SER A 63 4.85 7.30 13.56
C SER A 63 4.00 7.73 14.76
N GLY A 64 2.69 7.51 14.71
CA GLY A 64 1.73 7.96 15.72
C GLY A 64 1.34 6.91 16.77
N ARG A 65 0.53 7.33 17.75
CA ARG A 65 -0.17 6.44 18.67
C ARG A 65 -1.64 6.32 18.25
N ILE A 66 -1.88 5.54 17.20
CA ILE A 66 -3.23 5.29 16.68
C ILE A 66 -3.87 4.10 17.44
N PRO A 67 -5.20 4.10 17.69
CA PRO A 67 -5.88 2.98 18.32
C PRO A 67 -5.74 1.70 17.49
N ARG A 68 -5.61 0.54 18.16
CA ARG A 68 -5.41 -0.76 17.50
C ARG A 68 -6.52 -1.11 16.50
N ALA A 69 -7.75 -0.65 16.74
CA ALA A 69 -8.88 -0.84 15.82
C ALA A 69 -8.61 -0.20 14.44
N PHE A 70 -8.04 1.01 14.40
CA PHE A 70 -7.70 1.69 13.15
C PHE A 70 -6.52 1.02 12.44
N VAL A 71 -5.54 0.52 13.19
CA VAL A 71 -4.43 -0.25 12.61
C VAL A 71 -4.94 -1.56 11.98
N LYS A 72 -5.90 -2.23 12.63
CA LYS A 72 -6.56 -3.43 12.06
C LYS A 72 -7.40 -3.09 10.84
N LEU A 73 -8.18 -2.02 10.88
CA LEU A 73 -8.99 -1.58 9.73
C LEU A 73 -8.09 -1.23 8.56
N TRP A 74 -6.97 -0.56 8.83
CA TRP A 74 -5.90 -0.34 7.87
C TRP A 74 -5.39 -1.71 7.37
N SER A 75 -4.73 -2.52 8.18
CA SER A 75 -4.25 -3.85 7.76
C SER A 75 -5.24 -4.66 6.89
N PHE A 76 -6.52 -4.72 7.31
CA PHE A 76 -7.59 -5.37 6.58
C PHE A 76 -7.89 -4.78 5.20
N SER A 77 -8.03 -3.45 5.07
CA SER A 77 -8.31 -2.86 3.75
C SER A 77 -7.11 -2.95 2.79
N GLY A 78 -5.88 -3.05 3.32
CA GLY A 78 -4.70 -3.37 2.54
C GLY A 78 -4.72 -4.79 1.97
N VAL A 79 -5.01 -5.79 2.80
CA VAL A 79 -5.16 -7.19 2.34
C VAL A 79 -6.28 -7.31 1.31
N TYR A 80 -7.44 -6.71 1.58
CA TYR A 80 -8.58 -6.74 0.66
C TYR A 80 -8.24 -6.09 -0.69
N GLY A 81 -7.61 -4.91 -0.67
CA GLY A 81 -7.19 -4.20 -1.88
C GLY A 81 -6.20 -5.00 -2.72
N VAL A 82 -5.17 -5.58 -2.09
CA VAL A 82 -4.17 -6.44 -2.75
C VAL A 82 -4.83 -7.69 -3.35
N ALA A 83 -5.70 -8.37 -2.59
CA ALA A 83 -6.39 -9.57 -3.08
C ALA A 83 -7.31 -9.25 -4.27
N PHE A 84 -8.06 -8.16 -4.21
CA PHE A 84 -8.94 -7.72 -5.29
C PHE A 84 -8.15 -7.37 -6.56
N LEU A 85 -7.11 -6.54 -6.44
CA LEU A 85 -6.29 -6.11 -7.58
C LEU A 85 -5.46 -7.24 -8.17
N ALA A 86 -4.89 -8.12 -7.34
CA ALA A 86 -4.16 -9.31 -7.82
C ALA A 86 -5.09 -10.27 -8.58
N THR A 87 -6.29 -10.54 -8.04
CA THR A 87 -7.28 -11.40 -8.71
C THR A 87 -7.69 -10.79 -10.05
N TYR A 88 -7.94 -9.47 -10.06
CA TYR A 88 -8.30 -8.77 -11.30
C TYR A 88 -7.18 -8.81 -12.34
N ALA A 89 -5.92 -8.64 -11.91
CA ALA A 89 -4.75 -8.72 -12.78
C ALA A 89 -4.62 -10.11 -13.42
N VAL A 90 -4.80 -11.18 -12.63
CA VAL A 90 -4.76 -12.56 -13.12
C VAL A 90 -5.90 -12.84 -14.12
N LEU A 91 -7.13 -12.44 -13.79
CA LEU A 91 -8.29 -12.66 -14.67
C LEU A 91 -8.16 -11.94 -16.02
N ASN A 92 -7.51 -10.77 -16.05
CA ASN A 92 -7.33 -9.98 -17.26
C ASN A 92 -5.96 -10.18 -17.93
N SER A 93 -5.16 -11.16 -17.47
CA SER A 93 -3.78 -11.38 -17.95
C SER A 93 -2.93 -10.11 -17.97
N TYR A 94 -3.16 -9.21 -17.02
CA TYR A 94 -2.49 -7.92 -16.94
C TYR A 94 -1.27 -8.02 -16.02
N PHE A 95 -0.10 -7.64 -16.52
CA PHE A 95 1.14 -7.67 -15.76
C PHE A 95 1.75 -6.27 -15.65
N CYS A 96 1.84 -5.74 -14.44
CA CYS A 96 2.53 -4.49 -14.15
C CYS A 96 3.49 -4.68 -12.97
N PRO A 97 4.82 -4.65 -13.20
CA PRO A 97 5.81 -4.90 -12.15
C PRO A 97 5.72 -3.87 -11.02
N PHE A 98 5.42 -2.60 -11.31
CA PHE A 98 5.24 -1.56 -10.29
C PHE A 98 4.02 -1.86 -9.40
N CYS A 99 2.89 -2.26 -10.00
CA CYS A 99 1.74 -2.67 -9.22
C CYS A 99 2.10 -3.86 -8.32
N PHE A 100 2.74 -4.91 -8.84
CA PHE A 100 3.15 -6.06 -8.01
C PHE A 100 4.16 -5.67 -6.91
N ALA A 101 5.05 -4.72 -7.16
CA ALA A 101 5.94 -4.17 -6.15
C ALA A 101 5.14 -3.47 -5.03
N ALA A 102 4.14 -2.65 -5.37
CA ALA A 102 3.24 -2.05 -4.39
C ALA A 102 2.47 -3.11 -3.59
N HIS A 103 2.06 -4.23 -4.20
CA HIS A 103 1.40 -5.33 -3.49
C HIS A 103 2.36 -5.97 -2.47
N ALA A 104 3.60 -6.23 -2.89
CA ALA A 104 4.64 -6.77 -2.01
C ALA A 104 4.96 -5.83 -0.84
N PHE A 105 5.13 -4.53 -1.10
CA PHE A 105 5.35 -3.53 -0.05
C PHE A 105 4.16 -3.44 0.91
N GLY A 106 2.94 -3.47 0.40
CA GLY A 106 1.72 -3.48 1.21
C GLY A 106 1.64 -4.69 2.15
N ILE A 107 1.83 -5.90 1.61
CA ILE A 107 1.83 -7.14 2.42
C ILE A 107 2.94 -7.10 3.47
N PHE A 108 4.13 -6.64 3.10
CA PHE A 108 5.26 -6.60 4.02
C PHE A 108 5.04 -5.61 5.17
N LEU A 109 4.45 -4.44 4.89
CA LEU A 109 4.06 -3.49 5.94
C LEU A 109 3.00 -4.07 6.87
N ILE A 110 2.03 -4.81 6.33
CA ILE A 110 1.00 -5.49 7.12
C ILE A 110 1.65 -6.53 8.05
N ALA A 111 2.55 -7.36 7.52
CA ALA A 111 3.29 -8.34 8.29
C ALA A 111 4.10 -7.68 9.42
N ILE A 112 4.81 -6.58 9.13
CA ILE A 112 5.52 -5.81 10.16
C ILE A 112 4.56 -5.27 11.23
N SER A 113 3.36 -4.82 10.84
CA SER A 113 2.37 -4.28 11.76
C SER A 113 1.85 -5.32 12.76
N GLU A 114 1.69 -6.58 12.33
CA GLU A 114 1.30 -7.70 13.20
C GLU A 114 2.47 -8.20 14.06
N MET A 115 3.71 -8.15 13.54
CA MET A 115 4.92 -8.54 14.28
C MET A 115 5.33 -7.52 15.34
N MET A 116 4.91 -6.26 15.21
CA MET A 116 5.14 -5.27 16.25
C MET A 116 4.08 -5.46 17.35
N PRO A 117 4.46 -5.93 18.56
CA PRO A 117 3.53 -5.95 19.66
C PRO A 117 3.07 -4.51 19.88
N SER A 118 1.79 -4.27 19.62
CA SER A 118 1.16 -2.98 19.84
C SER A 118 1.55 -2.47 21.22
N VAL A 119 1.84 -1.18 21.28
CA VAL A 119 2.19 -0.32 22.42
C VAL A 119 1.05 -0.28 23.48
N ALA A 120 0.46 -1.41 23.82
CA ALA A 120 -0.76 -1.55 24.62
C ALA A 120 -0.73 -2.73 25.62
N CYS A 121 0.29 -3.60 25.61
CA CYS A 121 0.54 -4.43 26.79
C CYS A 121 1.29 -3.59 27.84
N ARG A 122 0.59 -2.62 28.47
CA ARG A 122 0.90 -2.33 29.87
C ARG A 122 0.20 -3.44 30.68
N PRO A 123 0.89 -4.10 31.62
CA PRO A 123 0.20 -4.95 32.57
C PRO A 123 -0.81 -4.06 33.33
N CYS A 124 -2.06 -4.50 33.38
CA CYS A 124 -2.99 -4.07 34.42
C CYS A 124 -2.42 -4.48 35.78
#